data_AF-A0A369XY55-F1
#
_entry.id   AF-A0A369XY55-F1
#
_cell.length_a   1.000
_cell.length_b   1.000
_cell.length_c   1.000
_cell.angle_alpha   90.00
_cell.angle_beta   90.00
_cell.angle_gamma   90.00
#
_symmetry.space_group_name_H-M   'P 1'
#
loop_
_entity.id
_entity.type
_entity.pdbx_description
1 polymer ?
#
loop_
_entity_poly.entity_id
_entity_poly.type
_entity_poly.pdbx_seq_one_letter_code
_entity_poly.pdbx_strand_id
1 'polypeptide(L)'
;MKTLTSAPAGDSAKRLDQSLLPFPSYLEDGHQHGLADQATAAAFYHAPLQPASPLSAPCPVNISPDPVIPMATKVCVKCKQEKPLLEFHKNSRSADGLHSYCKECNRAQALAHIRAEKARKALLRAAKKAAAKPQ
;
A
#
# COMPACT_ATOMS: atom_id res chain seq x y z
N MET A 1 19.04 46.33 17.10
CA MET A 1 18.90 44.89 17.41
C MET A 1 19.00 44.12 16.10
N LYS A 2 20.13 43.46 15.86
CA LYS A 2 20.50 42.91 14.55
C LYS A 2 20.03 41.45 14.46
N THR A 3 19.28 41.13 13.41
CA THR A 3 18.87 39.79 13.01
C THR A 3 20.08 38.97 12.56
N LEU A 4 20.23 37.75 13.07
CA LEU A 4 21.21 36.78 12.59
C LEU A 4 20.50 35.48 12.19
N THR A 5 20.49 35.26 10.88
CA THR A 5 20.17 34.03 10.18
C THR A 5 21.38 33.10 10.22
N SER A 6 21.22 31.82 10.54
CA SER A 6 22.22 30.79 10.22
C SER A 6 21.57 29.44 9.92
N ALA A 7 21.86 28.93 8.72
CA ALA A 7 21.43 27.64 8.17
C ALA A 7 22.36 26.48 8.64
N PRO A 8 21.94 25.20 8.46
CA PRO A 8 22.65 24.01 8.94
C PRO A 8 23.63 23.40 7.93
N ALA A 9 24.70 22.78 8.41
CA ALA A 9 25.64 21.96 7.63
C ALA A 9 26.03 20.69 8.40
N GLY A 10 26.18 19.56 7.68
CA GLY A 10 26.94 18.40 8.16
C GLY A 10 26.31 17.02 7.92
N ASP A 11 26.33 16.57 6.67
CA ASP A 11 26.05 15.20 6.23
C ASP A 11 27.26 14.29 6.59
N SER A 12 27.02 13.16 7.27
CA SER A 12 28.07 12.17 7.55
C SER A 12 27.75 10.84 6.89
N ALA A 13 28.29 10.69 5.69
CA ALA A 13 28.94 9.51 5.11
C ALA A 13 28.64 8.14 5.76
N LYS A 14 27.81 7.34 5.10
CA LYS A 14 27.84 5.87 5.21
C LYS A 14 28.81 5.32 4.17
N ARG A 15 29.97 4.86 4.61
CA ARG A 15 30.87 3.99 3.83
C ARG A 15 30.60 2.57 4.31
N LEU A 16 29.89 1.78 3.53
CA LEU A 16 29.85 0.32 3.71
C LEU A 16 30.26 -0.31 2.40
N ASP A 17 31.32 -1.09 2.55
CA ASP A 17 32.25 -1.60 1.56
C ASP A 17 31.61 -2.69 0.72
N GLN A 18 32.00 -2.66 -0.54
CA GLN A 18 31.60 -3.50 -1.64
C GLN A 18 32.51 -4.73 -1.69
N SER A 19 32.00 -5.94 -1.47
CA SER A 19 32.64 -7.12 -2.05
C SER A 19 31.79 -8.40 -2.03
N LEU A 20 31.70 -9.00 -3.22
CA LEU A 20 31.63 -10.43 -3.52
C LEU A 20 30.37 -11.21 -3.11
N LEU A 21 29.53 -11.55 -4.11
CA LEU A 21 29.44 -12.93 -4.62
C LEU A 21 29.00 -12.93 -6.11
N PRO A 22 29.43 -13.90 -6.92
CA PRO A 22 29.45 -13.83 -8.38
C PRO A 22 28.18 -14.43 -9.01
N PHE A 23 27.54 -13.68 -9.90
CA PHE A 23 26.47 -14.23 -10.74
C PHE A 23 27.09 -14.92 -11.97
N PRO A 24 26.75 -16.20 -12.24
CA PRO A 24 27.32 -16.95 -13.34
C PRO A 24 26.84 -16.39 -14.68
N SER A 25 27.82 -16.16 -15.55
CA SER A 25 27.70 -15.98 -16.98
C SER A 25 26.98 -17.15 -17.63
N TYR A 26 25.85 -16.90 -18.31
CA TYR A 26 25.37 -17.79 -19.35
C TYR A 26 25.22 -16.97 -20.64
N LEU A 27 26.09 -17.31 -21.58
CA LEU A 27 26.16 -16.82 -22.95
C LEU A 27 25.31 -17.73 -23.84
N GLU A 28 24.86 -17.19 -24.97
CA GLU A 28 24.20 -17.86 -26.11
C GLU A 28 22.71 -18.20 -25.87
N ASP A 29 21.75 -17.99 -26.78
CA ASP A 29 21.79 -17.95 -28.24
C ASP A 29 20.70 -17.01 -28.79
N GLY A 30 20.98 -16.39 -29.93
CA GLY A 30 19.99 -15.68 -30.73
C GLY A 30 18.95 -16.63 -31.35
N HIS A 31 17.69 -16.19 -31.39
CA HIS A 31 16.74 -16.72 -32.36
C HIS A 31 15.78 -15.64 -32.86
N GLN A 32 15.98 -15.34 -34.13
CA GLN A 32 15.14 -14.70 -35.15
C GLN A 32 13.69 -14.35 -34.77
N HIS A 33 13.33 -13.07 -34.96
CA HIS A 33 11.94 -12.65 -35.16
C HIS A 33 11.42 -13.25 -36.48
N GLY A 34 10.55 -14.25 -36.39
CA GLY A 34 9.78 -14.80 -37.49
C GLY A 34 8.41 -14.14 -37.57
N LEU A 35 8.19 -13.37 -38.63
CA LEU A 35 6.87 -12.93 -39.08
C LEU A 35 6.16 -14.14 -39.69
N ALA A 36 5.03 -14.54 -39.12
CA ALA A 36 4.08 -15.43 -39.78
C ALA A 36 2.68 -14.84 -39.63
N ASP A 37 2.28 -14.21 -40.72
CA ASP A 37 0.95 -13.83 -41.14
C ASP A 37 0.05 -15.08 -41.32
N GLN A 38 -1.27 -14.85 -41.32
CA GLN A 38 -2.37 -15.78 -41.62
C GLN A 38 -2.78 -16.78 -40.53
N ALA A 39 -4.04 -17.14 -40.39
CA ALA A 39 -5.33 -16.60 -40.81
C ALA A 39 -6.38 -17.49 -40.11
N THR A 40 -7.53 -16.91 -39.80
CA THR A 40 -8.86 -17.53 -39.79
C THR A 40 -8.99 -19.04 -39.50
N ALA A 41 -9.68 -19.38 -38.41
CA ALA A 41 -10.87 -20.22 -38.50
C ALA A 41 -11.67 -20.09 -37.21
N ALA A 42 -12.82 -19.42 -37.33
CA ALA A 42 -13.85 -19.39 -36.32
C ALA A 42 -14.31 -20.83 -36.04
N ALA A 43 -13.95 -21.36 -34.87
CA ALA A 43 -14.60 -22.54 -34.32
C ALA A 43 -15.97 -22.13 -33.79
N PHE A 44 -16.95 -22.08 -34.70
CA PHE A 44 -18.37 -22.16 -34.41
C PHE A 44 -18.66 -23.51 -33.75
N TYR A 45 -18.43 -23.61 -32.45
CA TYR A 45 -19.04 -24.63 -31.61
C TYR A 45 -19.79 -23.92 -30.48
N HIS A 46 -20.98 -23.42 -30.81
CA HIS A 46 -21.99 -23.13 -29.81
C HIS A 46 -22.50 -24.47 -29.27
N ALA A 47 -22.05 -24.83 -28.07
CA ALA A 47 -22.65 -25.92 -27.30
C ALA A 47 -24.06 -25.52 -26.83
N PRO A 48 -25.06 -26.39 -26.96
CA PRO A 48 -26.46 -26.06 -26.69
C PRO A 48 -26.78 -26.04 -25.18
N LEU A 49 -27.50 -24.99 -24.79
CA LEU A 49 -28.54 -24.89 -23.74
C LEU A 49 -28.46 -25.89 -22.58
N GLN A 50 -27.99 -25.41 -21.42
CA GLN A 50 -28.46 -25.93 -20.14
C GLN A 50 -29.73 -25.16 -19.76
N PRO A 51 -30.88 -25.83 -19.49
CA PRO A 51 -32.06 -25.16 -18.98
C PRO A 51 -31.77 -24.62 -17.57
N ALA A 52 -31.95 -23.30 -17.41
CA ALA A 52 -31.96 -22.64 -16.13
C ALA A 52 -33.09 -23.22 -15.26
N SER A 53 -32.74 -24.14 -14.35
CA SER A 53 -33.59 -24.42 -13.20
C SER A 53 -33.46 -23.24 -12.24
N PRO A 54 -34.55 -22.51 -11.90
CA PRO A 54 -34.47 -21.39 -11.00
C PRO A 54 -34.47 -21.92 -9.56
N LEU A 55 -33.36 -22.48 -9.11
CA LEU A 55 -33.08 -22.66 -7.68
C LEU A 55 -31.96 -21.71 -7.26
N SER A 56 -32.24 -20.41 -7.37
CA SER A 56 -31.60 -19.41 -6.52
C SER A 56 -32.58 -19.03 -5.42
N ALA A 57 -32.79 -19.96 -4.49
CA ALA A 57 -33.01 -19.52 -3.12
C ALA A 57 -31.65 -19.00 -2.66
N PRO A 58 -31.49 -17.71 -2.33
CA PRO A 58 -30.35 -17.33 -1.51
C PRO A 58 -30.50 -18.14 -0.23
N CYS A 59 -29.54 -19.02 0.05
CA CYS A 59 -29.44 -19.62 1.38
C CYS A 59 -29.63 -18.46 2.36
N PRO A 60 -30.59 -18.51 3.30
CA PRO A 60 -30.58 -17.56 4.38
C PRO A 60 -29.27 -17.86 5.09
N VAL A 61 -28.26 -17.01 4.89
CA VAL A 61 -27.06 -17.03 5.69
C VAL A 61 -27.57 -16.75 7.10
N ASN A 62 -27.80 -17.84 7.83
CA ASN A 62 -28.15 -17.80 9.23
C ASN A 62 -26.91 -17.21 9.91
N ILE A 63 -26.89 -15.89 10.03
CA ILE A 63 -25.91 -15.16 10.83
C ILE A 63 -26.30 -15.49 12.27
N SER A 64 -25.95 -16.70 12.70
CA SER A 64 -25.93 -17.05 14.11
C SER A 64 -25.01 -16.03 14.77
N PRO A 65 -25.51 -15.13 15.63
CA PRO A 65 -24.64 -14.19 16.31
C PRO A 65 -23.72 -15.00 17.22
N ASP A 66 -22.44 -15.07 16.87
CA ASP A 66 -21.43 -15.70 17.70
C ASP A 66 -21.49 -15.11 19.11
N PRO A 67 -21.30 -15.93 20.16
CA PRO A 67 -21.42 -15.50 21.54
C PRO A 67 -20.44 -14.36 21.79
N VAL A 68 -20.99 -13.19 22.15
CA VAL A 68 -20.26 -12.01 22.62
C VAL A 68 -19.50 -12.39 23.90
N ILE A 69 -18.34 -13.03 23.74
CA ILE A 69 -17.31 -13.07 24.76
C ILE A 69 -16.97 -11.60 25.02
N PRO A 70 -17.02 -11.11 26.27
CA PRO A 70 -16.70 -9.73 26.59
C PRO A 70 -15.19 -9.51 26.39
N MET A 71 -14.78 -9.42 25.14
CA MET A 71 -13.46 -8.94 24.77
C MET A 71 -13.46 -7.47 25.15
N ALA A 72 -12.56 -7.11 26.07
CA ALA A 72 -12.41 -5.74 26.53
C ALA A 72 -12.50 -4.77 25.33
N THR A 73 -13.25 -3.69 25.51
CA THR A 73 -13.41 -2.65 24.50
C THR A 73 -12.63 -1.42 24.92
N LYS A 74 -12.24 -0.62 23.94
CA LYS A 74 -11.55 0.65 24.12
C LYS A 74 -12.15 1.68 23.19
N VAL A 75 -12.27 2.92 23.67
CA VAL A 75 -12.70 4.06 22.86
C VAL A 75 -11.53 4.60 22.05
N CYS A 76 -11.70 4.73 20.74
CA CYS A 76 -10.73 5.39 19.89
C CYS A 76 -10.78 6.91 20.07
N VAL A 77 -9.65 7.57 20.38
CA VAL A 77 -9.61 9.03 20.61
C VAL A 77 -9.93 9.83 19.34
N LYS A 78 -9.70 9.25 18.15
CA LYS A 78 -9.90 9.94 16.86
C LYS A 78 -11.33 9.90 16.36
N CYS A 79 -11.96 8.72 16.33
CA CYS A 79 -13.34 8.54 15.84
C CYS A 79 -14.38 8.43 16.96
N LYS A 80 -13.95 8.35 18.23
CA LYS A 80 -14.79 8.27 19.43
C LYS A 80 -15.72 7.05 19.48
N GLN A 81 -15.41 6.01 18.72
CA GLN A 81 -16.16 4.76 18.72
C GLN A 81 -15.54 3.75 19.69
N GLU A 82 -16.40 3.01 20.39
CA GLU A 82 -16.02 1.83 21.16
C GLU A 82 -15.73 0.68 20.21
N LYS A 83 -14.53 0.12 20.32
CA LYS A 83 -14.10 -1.02 19.50
C LYS A 83 -13.40 -2.06 20.37
N PRO A 84 -13.43 -3.34 19.99
CA PRO A 84 -12.70 -4.38 20.71
C PRO A 84 -11.19 -4.10 20.71
N LEU A 85 -10.46 -4.56 21.72
CA LEU A 85 -8.98 -4.37 21.80
C LEU A 85 -8.23 -4.87 20.55
N LEU A 86 -8.79 -5.83 19.81
CA LEU A 86 -8.22 -6.39 18.57
C LEU A 86 -8.21 -5.39 17.42
N GLU A 87 -9.07 -4.36 17.47
CA GLU A 87 -9.11 -3.27 16.50
C GLU A 87 -8.07 -2.17 16.79
N PHE A 88 -7.21 -2.38 17.78
CA PHE A 88 -6.10 -1.49 18.12
C PHE A 88 -4.76 -2.17 17.82
N HIS A 89 -3.75 -1.38 17.45
CA HIS A 89 -2.38 -1.88 17.33
C HIS A 89 -1.74 -2.03 18.71
N LYS A 90 -0.88 -3.04 18.86
CA LYS A 90 -0.02 -3.19 20.04
C LYS A 90 0.99 -2.04 20.09
N ASN A 91 1.15 -1.44 21.26
CA ASN A 91 2.13 -0.39 21.52
C ASN A 91 2.68 -0.59 22.92
N SER A 92 3.90 -1.11 23.03
CA SER A 92 4.57 -1.36 24.32
C SER A 92 4.87 -0.08 25.11
N ARG A 93 4.77 1.08 24.47
CA ARG A 93 5.04 2.38 25.09
C ARG A 93 3.84 2.97 25.84
N SER A 94 2.63 2.44 25.62
CA SER A 94 1.45 2.88 26.38
C SER A 94 1.23 2.00 27.61
N ALA A 95 0.68 2.59 28.67
CA ALA A 95 0.37 1.88 29.91
C ALA A 95 -0.52 0.64 29.67
N ASP A 96 -1.49 0.75 28.76
CA ASP A 96 -2.41 -0.35 28.41
C ASP A 96 -1.84 -1.32 27.36
N GLY A 97 -0.62 -1.08 26.86
CA GLY A 97 -0.03 -1.88 25.78
C GLY A 97 -0.68 -1.72 24.39
N LEU A 98 -1.63 -0.80 24.23
CA LEU A 98 -2.39 -0.57 22.99
C LEU A 98 -2.35 0.89 22.54
N HIS A 99 -2.41 1.11 21.23
CA HIS A 99 -2.48 2.45 20.64
C HIS A 99 -3.77 3.18 21.04
N SER A 100 -3.75 4.52 21.05
CA SER A 100 -4.93 5.34 21.35
C SER A 100 -5.93 5.45 20.18
N TYR A 101 -5.51 5.06 18.98
CA TYR A 101 -6.32 5.09 17.76
C TYR A 101 -6.59 3.66 17.29
N CYS A 102 -7.78 3.42 16.76
CA CYS A 102 -8.08 2.16 16.07
C CYS A 102 -7.25 2.02 14.78
N LYS A 103 -7.13 0.79 14.28
CA LYS A 103 -6.41 0.44 13.05
C LYS A 103 -6.86 1.28 11.85
N GLU A 104 -8.17 1.49 11.70
CA GLU A 104 -8.73 2.31 10.61
C GLU A 104 -8.26 3.76 10.67
N CYS A 105 -8.34 4.39 11.85
CA CYS A 105 -7.87 5.77 12.05
C CYS A 105 -6.37 5.88 11.84
N ASN A 106 -5.59 4.90 12.29
CA ASN A 106 -4.16 4.85 12.07
C ASN A 106 -3.83 4.77 10.56
N ARG A 107 -4.51 3.88 9.82
CA ARG A 107 -4.36 3.76 8.37
C ARG A 107 -4.73 5.07 7.65
N ALA A 108 -5.85 5.69 8.02
CA ALA A 108 -6.27 6.96 7.44
C ALA A 108 -5.23 8.06 7.68
N GLN A 109 -4.67 8.13 8.89
CA GLN A 109 -3.61 9.08 9.22
C GLN A 109 -2.33 8.83 8.41
N ALA A 110 -1.90 7.57 8.28
CA ALA A 110 -0.73 7.21 7.48
C ALA A 110 -0.90 7.60 6.00
N LEU A 111 -2.07 7.34 5.42
CA LEU A 111 -2.38 7.73 4.03
C LEU A 111 -2.40 9.25 3.85
N ALA A 112 -2.99 9.99 4.79
CA ALA A 112 -2.98 11.45 4.77
C ALA A 112 -1.54 12.00 4.79
N HIS A 113 -0.68 11.44 5.65
CA HIS A 113 0.73 11.81 5.72
C HIS A 113 1.46 11.54 4.40
N ILE A 114 1.29 10.35 3.82
CA ILE A 114 1.89 9.98 2.53
C ILE A 114 1.46 10.94 1.42
N ARG A 115 0.16 11.27 1.35
CA ARG A 115 -0.37 12.21 0.36
C ARG A 115 0.23 13.61 0.51
N ALA A 116 0.28 14.13 1.73
CA ALA A 116 0.85 15.44 2.02
C ALA A 116 2.35 15.50 1.67
N GLU A 117 3.14 14.51 2.07
CA GLU A 117 4.57 14.44 1.75
C GLU A 117 4.82 14.29 0.25
N LYS A 118 4.01 13.51 -0.46
CA LYS A 118 4.11 13.38 -1.93
C LYS A 118 3.85 14.73 -2.62
N ALA A 119 2.79 15.45 -2.21
CA ALA A 119 2.47 16.77 -2.75
C ALA A 119 3.60 17.78 -2.47
N ARG A 120 4.09 17.84 -1.23
CA ARG A 120 5.22 18.70 -0.84
C ARG A 120 6.47 18.43 -1.68
N LYS A 121 6.83 17.16 -1.86
CA LYS A 121 8.00 16.77 -2.67
C LYS A 121 7.83 17.15 -4.14
N ALA A 122 6.63 17.02 -4.69
CA ALA A 122 6.34 17.43 -6.07
C ALA A 122 6.53 18.96 -6.24
N LEU A 123 6.00 19.75 -5.31
CA LEU A 123 6.19 21.21 -5.30
C LEU A 123 7.66 21.60 -5.21
N LEU A 124 8.40 20.98 -4.28
CA LEU A 124 9.84 21.24 -4.14
C LEU A 124 10.62 20.91 -5.42
N ARG A 125 10.29 19.80 -6.08
CA ARG A 125 10.92 19.41 -7.35
C ARG A 125 10.60 20.40 -8.48
N ALA A 126 9.35 20.85 -8.58
CA ALA A 126 8.94 21.84 -9.57
C ALA A 126 9.67 23.17 -9.36
N ALA A 127 9.75 23.65 -8.11
CA ALA A 127 10.49 24.86 -7.75
C ALA A 127 11.98 24.75 -8.11
N LYS A 128 12.62 23.62 -7.80
CA LYS A 128 14.02 23.36 -8.19
C LYS A 128 14.22 23.38 -9.70
N LYS A 129 13.29 22.81 -10.47
CA LYS A 129 13.36 22.80 -11.94
C LYS A 129 13.23 24.22 -12.52
N ALA A 130 12.34 25.05 -11.98
CA ALA A 130 12.17 26.44 -12.41
C ALA A 130 13.44 27.27 -12.14
N ALA A 131 14.10 27.06 -10.99
CA ALA A 131 15.35 27.73 -10.66
C ALA A 131 16.54 27.29 -11.54
N ALA A 132 16.53 26.05 -12.04
CA ALA A 132 17.63 25.47 -12.83
C ALA A 132 17.60 25.82 -14.33
N LYS A 133 16.57 26.51 -14.83
CA LYS A 133 16.52 27.00 -16.22
C LYS A 133 16.83 28.50 -16.24
N PRO A 134 18.12 28.91 -16.22
CA PRO A 134 18.45 30.29 -16.53
C PRO A 134 18.07 30.56 -18.00
N GLN A 135 17.60 31.78 -18.25
CA GLN A 135 17.23 32.28 -19.58
C GLN A 135 18.44 32.27 -20.52
#